data_AF-A0A957BRA7-F1
#
_entry.id   AF-A0A957BRA7-F1
#
_cell.length_a   1.000
_cell.length_b   1.000
_cell.length_c   1.000
_cell.angle_alpha   90.00
_cell.angle_beta   90.00
_cell.angle_gamma   90.00
#
_symmetry.space_group_name_H-M   'P 1'
#
loop_
_entity.id
_entity.type
_entity.pdbx_description
1 polymer ?
#
loop_
_entity_poly.entity_id
_entity_poly.type
_entity_poly.pdbx_seq_one_letter_code
_entity_poly.pdbx_strand_id
1 'polypeptide(L)'
;MAVPGNALSNNGTRVQGGVQLDAARLFLADLWWRATHTPQALYALGGLAALAGVIFVLSHVLGGRIFPNVWALGVDLSGMTVEEATQRLDTLWQRSLRISLTDEDRSWTVSPADLGLSFDSRATAEAARGAGMSGIPFGTGIVP
;
A
#
# COMPACT_ATOMS: atom_id res chain seq x y z
N MET A 1 -42.07 -86.81 -30.01
CA MET A 1 -43.20 -85.90 -29.72
C MET A 1 -42.59 -84.56 -29.35
N ALA A 2 -42.67 -83.58 -30.25
CA ALA A 2 -42.13 -82.24 -30.07
C ALA A 2 -43.23 -81.34 -29.51
N VAL A 3 -42.92 -80.55 -28.47
CA VAL A 3 -43.75 -79.45 -27.96
C VAL A 3 -42.81 -78.29 -27.58
N PRO A 4 -43.18 -77.02 -27.84
CA PRO A 4 -42.24 -75.92 -28.14
C PRO A 4 -42.13 -74.84 -27.05
N GLY A 5 -41.16 -73.92 -27.24
CA GLY A 5 -41.44 -72.47 -27.18
C GLY A 5 -41.46 -71.73 -25.83
N ASN A 6 -40.28 -71.21 -25.45
CA ASN A 6 -39.91 -69.81 -25.15
C ASN A 6 -40.82 -68.84 -24.34
N ALA A 7 -40.14 -67.89 -23.67
CA ALA A 7 -40.57 -66.71 -22.89
C ALA A 7 -40.98 -67.03 -21.44
N LEU A 8 -40.39 -66.46 -20.38
CA LEU A 8 -40.08 -65.05 -20.08
C LEU A 8 -38.83 -65.04 -19.15
N SER A 9 -37.71 -64.43 -19.53
CA SER A 9 -37.44 -62.98 -19.40
C SER A 9 -37.82 -62.38 -18.04
N ASN A 10 -36.76 -62.06 -17.27
CA ASN A 10 -36.61 -60.81 -16.53
C ASN A 10 -37.45 -60.63 -15.25
N ASN A 11 -36.79 -60.59 -14.08
CA ASN A 11 -36.68 -59.39 -13.25
C ASN A 11 -36.21 -59.73 -11.82
N GLY A 12 -34.91 -59.97 -11.67
CA GLY A 12 -34.25 -60.18 -10.38
C GLY A 12 -33.21 -59.11 -10.02
N THR A 13 -33.11 -58.03 -10.80
CA THR A 13 -32.20 -56.91 -10.53
C THR A 13 -32.98 -55.77 -9.88
N ARG A 14 -33.54 -56.00 -8.70
CA ARG A 14 -33.88 -54.89 -7.82
C ARG A 14 -32.58 -54.42 -7.16
N VAL A 15 -32.41 -53.11 -7.14
CA VAL A 15 -31.38 -52.30 -6.44
C VAL A 15 -29.93 -52.35 -6.94
N GLN A 16 -29.69 -51.91 -8.19
CA GLN A 16 -28.37 -51.37 -8.59
C GLN A 16 -28.39 -49.93 -9.16
N GLY A 17 -29.55 -49.26 -9.24
CA GLY A 17 -29.67 -47.94 -9.88
C GLY A 17 -29.78 -46.71 -8.96
N GLY A 18 -29.83 -46.87 -7.63
CA GLY A 18 -30.16 -45.77 -6.70
C GLY A 18 -28.97 -45.16 -5.95
N VAL A 19 -27.89 -45.90 -5.75
CA VAL A 19 -26.83 -45.51 -4.78
C VAL A 19 -25.94 -44.38 -5.29
N GLN A 20 -25.73 -44.26 -6.61
CA GLN A 20 -24.82 -43.25 -7.17
C GLN A 20 -25.39 -41.82 -7.10
N LEU A 21 -26.71 -41.67 -7.20
CA LEU A 21 -27.36 -40.36 -7.15
C LEU A 21 -27.49 -39.84 -5.71
N ASP A 22 -27.68 -40.73 -4.74
CA ASP A 22 -27.76 -40.36 -3.31
C ASP A 22 -26.38 -39.98 -2.75
N ALA A 23 -25.32 -40.69 -3.13
CA ALA A 23 -23.96 -40.33 -2.73
C ALA A 23 -23.56 -38.95 -3.30
N ALA A 24 -23.83 -38.69 -4.58
CA ALA A 24 -23.49 -37.41 -5.22
C ALA A 24 -24.21 -36.21 -4.57
N ARG A 25 -25.49 -36.39 -4.19
CA ARG A 25 -26.26 -35.34 -3.47
C ARG A 25 -25.74 -35.11 -2.05
N LEU A 26 -25.32 -36.16 -1.35
CA LEU A 26 -24.72 -36.03 -0.02
C LEU A 26 -23.34 -35.35 -0.07
N PHE A 27 -22.52 -35.65 -1.08
CA PHE A 27 -21.23 -34.98 -1.29
C PHE A 27 -21.40 -33.49 -1.66
N LEU A 28 -22.40 -33.15 -2.48
CA LEU A 28 -22.71 -31.77 -2.82
C LEU A 28 -23.29 -31.00 -1.62
N ALA A 29 -24.13 -31.65 -0.80
CA ALA A 29 -24.68 -31.05 0.42
C ALA A 29 -23.62 -30.85 1.52
N ASP A 30 -22.65 -31.77 1.67
CA ASP A 30 -21.56 -31.66 2.66
C ASP A 30 -20.56 -30.55 2.31
N LEU A 31 -20.25 -30.38 1.01
CA LEU A 31 -19.43 -29.26 0.53
C LEU A 31 -20.14 -27.92 0.70
N TRP A 32 -21.46 -27.88 0.48
CA TRP A 32 -22.25 -26.68 0.67
C TRP A 32 -22.36 -26.29 2.15
N TRP A 33 -22.49 -27.27 3.05
CA TRP A 33 -22.48 -27.05 4.51
C TRP A 33 -21.10 -26.59 5.01
N ARG A 34 -20.00 -27.16 4.51
CA ARG A 34 -18.65 -26.65 4.86
C ARG A 34 -18.37 -25.25 4.32
N ALA A 35 -18.93 -24.90 3.16
CA ALA A 35 -18.79 -23.56 2.58
C ALA A 35 -19.63 -22.49 3.32
N THR A 36 -20.77 -22.88 3.90
CA THR A 36 -21.71 -21.93 4.54
C THR A 36 -21.75 -21.98 6.08
N HIS A 37 -21.31 -23.08 6.70
CA HIS A 37 -21.44 -23.34 8.14
C HIS A 37 -20.11 -23.42 8.90
N THR A 38 -19.04 -22.80 8.40
CA THR A 38 -17.83 -22.54 9.20
C THR A 38 -17.83 -21.09 9.69
N PRO A 39 -18.17 -20.81 10.96
CA PRO A 39 -17.99 -19.46 11.55
C PRO A 39 -16.52 -19.00 11.49
N GLN A 40 -15.60 -19.95 11.31
CA GLN A 40 -14.18 -19.72 11.02
C GLN A 40 -13.93 -18.99 9.70
N ALA A 41 -14.78 -19.16 8.67
CA ALA A 41 -14.66 -18.44 7.41
C ALA A 41 -14.96 -16.95 7.57
N LEU A 42 -15.91 -16.58 8.44
CA LEU A 42 -16.18 -15.20 8.81
C LEU A 42 -15.01 -14.59 9.60
N TYR A 43 -14.44 -15.32 10.55
CA TYR A 43 -13.24 -14.87 11.26
C TYR A 43 -12.02 -14.78 10.34
N ALA A 44 -11.85 -15.69 9.39
CA ALA A 44 -10.76 -15.66 8.41
C ALA A 44 -10.90 -14.47 7.45
N LEU A 45 -12.12 -14.21 6.94
CA LEU A 45 -12.40 -13.07 6.08
C LEU A 45 -12.24 -11.75 6.84
N GLY A 46 -12.76 -11.67 8.07
CA GLY A 46 -12.58 -10.52 8.95
C GLY A 46 -11.11 -10.28 9.32
N GLY A 47 -10.36 -11.34 9.59
CA GLY A 47 -8.93 -11.28 9.86
C GLY A 47 -8.11 -10.81 8.66
N LEU A 48 -8.46 -11.28 7.45
CA LEU A 48 -7.81 -10.84 6.22
C LEU A 48 -8.10 -9.36 5.92
N ALA A 49 -9.35 -8.93 6.12
CA ALA A 49 -9.74 -7.52 5.96
C ALA A 49 -9.05 -6.62 7.00
N ALA A 50 -8.95 -7.06 8.26
CA ALA A 50 -8.22 -6.34 9.29
C ALA A 50 -6.72 -6.26 8.96
N LEU A 51 -6.11 -7.34 8.49
CA LEU A 51 -4.71 -7.35 8.07
C LEU A 51 -4.48 -6.40 6.89
N ALA A 52 -5.34 -6.43 5.88
CA ALA A 52 -5.29 -5.51 4.75
C ALA A 52 -5.47 -4.04 5.20
N GLY A 53 -6.38 -3.78 6.15
CA GLY A 53 -6.56 -2.46 6.76
C GLY A 53 -5.32 -2.01 7.54
N VAL A 54 -4.70 -2.88 8.32
CA VAL A 54 -3.44 -2.59 9.04
C VAL A 54 -2.33 -2.30 8.04
N ILE A 55 -2.15 -3.13 7.01
CA ILE A 55 -1.16 -2.91 5.96
C ILE A 55 -1.43 -1.60 5.23
N PHE A 56 -2.69 -1.27 4.94
CA PHE A 56 -3.08 -0.02 4.31
C PHE A 56 -2.73 1.18 5.18
N VAL A 57 -3.08 1.15 6.47
CA VAL A 57 -2.74 2.21 7.43
C VAL A 57 -1.23 2.33 7.61
N LEU A 58 -0.51 1.21 7.79
CA LEU A 58 0.95 1.22 7.89
C LEU A 58 1.57 1.80 6.63
N SER A 59 1.10 1.39 5.46
CA SER A 59 1.58 1.88 4.16
C SER A 59 1.27 3.35 3.98
N HIS A 60 0.17 3.87 4.52
CA HIS A 60 -0.15 5.30 4.46
C HIS A 60 0.67 6.12 5.48
N VAL A 61 0.94 5.57 6.66
CA VAL A 61 1.71 6.22 7.74
C VAL A 61 3.22 6.20 7.45
N LEU A 62 3.70 5.16 6.77
CA LEU A 62 5.10 4.96 6.40
C LEU A 62 5.39 5.45 4.97
N GLY A 63 4.45 5.28 4.04
CA GLY A 63 4.56 5.65 2.63
C GLY A 63 4.26 7.13 2.42
N GLY A 64 5.27 7.96 2.63
CA GLY A 64 5.15 9.41 2.46
C GLY A 64 6.24 10.20 3.18
N ARG A 65 7.03 9.52 4.02
CA ARG A 65 8.14 10.13 4.76
C ARG A 65 9.41 10.19 3.93
N ILE A 66 10.16 11.27 4.11
CA ILE A 66 11.48 11.48 3.54
C ILE A 66 12.49 10.59 4.26
N PHE A 67 13.43 10.03 3.49
CA PHE A 67 14.44 9.11 4.01
C PHE A 67 15.33 9.76 5.09
N PRO A 68 15.90 8.95 6.00
CA PRO A 68 16.87 9.44 6.98
C PRO A 68 18.13 10.01 6.28
N ASN A 69 18.76 11.03 6.91
CA ASN A 69 19.94 11.75 6.41
C ASN A 69 19.74 12.58 5.12
N VAL A 70 18.56 13.16 4.94
CA VAL A 70 18.28 14.07 3.83
C VAL A 70 18.19 15.51 4.33
N TRP A 71 19.00 16.38 3.72
CA TRP A 71 19.10 17.79 4.09
C TRP A 71 18.78 18.67 2.89
N ALA A 72 18.06 19.77 3.12
CA ALA A 72 17.82 20.79 2.10
C ALA A 72 17.91 22.17 2.75
N LEU A 73 18.54 23.13 2.06
CA LEU A 73 18.76 24.50 2.58
C LEU A 73 19.36 24.55 4.01
N GLY A 74 20.15 23.55 4.39
CA GLY A 74 20.77 23.45 5.71
C GLY A 74 19.86 22.96 6.85
N VAL A 75 18.64 22.51 6.55
CA VAL A 75 17.76 21.85 7.53
C VAL A 75 17.59 20.36 7.24
N ASP A 76 17.47 19.60 8.32
CA ASP A 76 17.15 18.18 8.28
C ASP A 76 15.67 17.99 7.94
N LEU A 77 15.40 17.23 6.88
CA LEU A 77 14.05 16.85 6.44
C LEU A 77 13.76 15.37 6.76
N SER A 78 14.66 14.69 7.46
CA SER A 78 14.51 13.27 7.76
C SER A 78 13.22 12.95 8.52
N GLY A 79 12.53 11.90 8.09
CA GLY A 79 11.32 11.41 8.76
C GLY A 79 10.06 12.28 8.59
N MET A 80 10.18 13.47 8.00
CA MET A 80 9.06 14.36 7.68
C MET A 80 8.29 13.85 6.46
N THR A 81 6.98 14.09 6.40
CA THR A 81 6.25 13.92 5.14
C THR A 81 6.63 14.99 4.12
N VAL A 82 6.32 14.77 2.84
CA VAL A 82 6.54 15.78 1.80
C VAL A 82 5.83 17.09 2.15
N GLU A 83 4.63 17.02 2.70
CA GLU A 83 3.84 18.18 3.11
C GLU A 83 4.48 18.93 4.28
N GLU A 84 4.93 18.21 5.31
CA GLU A 84 5.62 18.78 6.47
C GLU A 84 6.94 19.44 6.05
N ALA A 85 7.71 18.77 5.21
CA ALA A 85 8.96 19.29 4.66
C ALA A 85 8.73 20.53 3.78
N THR A 86 7.66 20.53 2.96
CA THR A 86 7.29 21.68 2.13
C THR A 86 6.99 22.90 3.00
N GLN A 87 6.17 22.74 4.05
CA GLN A 87 5.87 23.83 4.98
C GLN A 87 7.12 24.32 5.72
N ARG A 88 8.01 23.40 6.10
CA ARG A 88 9.26 23.73 6.79
C ARG A 88 10.19 24.54 5.89
N LEU A 89 10.37 24.11 4.65
CA LEU A 89 11.19 24.79 3.65
C LEU A 89 10.61 26.17 3.27
N ASP A 90 9.30 26.28 3.11
CA ASP A 90 8.63 27.55 2.82
C ASP A 90 8.79 28.56 3.96
N THR A 91 8.63 28.09 5.20
CA THR A 91 8.87 28.92 6.40
C THR A 91 10.31 29.40 6.46
N LEU A 92 11.28 28.53 6.14
CA LEU A 92 12.69 28.91 6.12
C LEU A 92 12.98 29.93 5.03
N TRP A 93 12.50 29.70 3.82
CA TRP A 93 12.69 30.61 2.68
C TRP A 93 12.17 32.02 2.97
N GLN A 94 10.96 32.11 3.51
CA GLN A 94 10.32 33.40 3.77
C GLN A 94 10.87 34.10 5.02
N ARG A 95 11.05 33.36 6.12
CA ARG A 95 11.28 33.96 7.44
C ARG A 95 12.71 33.90 7.93
N SER A 96 13.45 32.85 7.57
CA SER A 96 14.77 32.55 8.17
C SER A 96 15.91 32.83 7.20
N LEU A 97 15.71 32.66 5.91
CA LEU A 97 16.73 32.92 4.91
C LEU A 97 16.93 34.43 4.78
N ARG A 98 18.18 34.84 4.85
CA ARG A 98 18.62 36.23 4.80
C ARG A 98 19.85 36.27 3.91
N ILE A 99 19.79 37.09 2.87
CA ILE A 99 20.90 37.31 1.96
C ILE A 99 21.54 38.62 2.36
N SER A 100 22.81 38.56 2.74
CA SER A 100 23.62 39.75 2.99
C SER A 100 24.24 40.18 1.67
N LEU A 101 23.89 41.36 1.19
CA LEU A 101 24.59 42.01 0.10
C LEU A 101 25.53 43.05 0.69
N THR A 102 26.77 43.01 0.21
CA THR A 102 27.83 43.93 0.63
C THR A 102 28.28 44.70 -0.59
N ASP A 103 28.19 46.02 -0.50
CA ASP A 103 28.64 46.98 -1.50
C ASP A 103 29.65 47.93 -0.83
N GLU A 104 30.93 47.72 -1.12
CA GLU A 104 32.11 48.42 -0.56
C GLU A 104 32.05 48.62 0.97
N ASP A 105 31.44 49.70 1.45
CA ASP A 105 31.30 50.04 2.89
C ASP A 105 29.91 49.76 3.48
N ARG A 106 28.94 49.29 2.69
CA ARG A 106 27.54 49.12 3.11
C ARG A 106 27.11 47.66 2.98
N SER A 107 26.61 47.11 4.09
CA SER A 107 25.95 45.81 4.09
C SER A 107 24.45 45.97 4.33
N TRP A 108 23.65 45.24 3.56
CA TRP A 108 22.20 45.22 3.69
C TRP A 108 21.73 43.77 3.66
N THR A 109 20.86 43.45 4.60
CA THR A 109 20.27 42.12 4.73
C THR A 109 18.87 42.15 4.14
N VAL A 110 18.65 41.41 3.06
CA VAL A 110 17.35 41.31 2.38
C VAL A 110 16.86 39.88 2.37
N SER A 111 15.54 39.70 2.27
CA SER A 111 14.99 38.36 2.06
C SER A 111 15.09 37.97 0.58
N PRO A 112 15.16 36.67 0.25
CA PRO A 112 15.12 36.22 -1.14
C PRO A 112 13.86 36.66 -1.88
N ALA A 113 12.74 36.78 -1.16
CA ALA A 113 11.48 37.24 -1.71
C ALA A 113 11.57 38.72 -2.16
N ASP A 114 12.28 39.57 -1.42
CA ASP A 114 12.51 40.98 -1.78
C ASP A 114 13.37 41.11 -3.05
N LEU A 115 14.18 40.10 -3.36
CA LEU A 115 14.98 40.01 -4.58
C LEU A 115 14.22 39.40 -5.76
N GLY A 116 12.95 39.02 -5.58
CA GLY A 116 12.14 38.38 -6.62
C GLY A 116 12.52 36.93 -6.91
N LEU A 117 13.24 36.27 -6.02
CA LEU A 117 13.62 34.86 -6.18
C LEU A 117 12.43 33.95 -5.84
N SER A 118 12.04 33.11 -6.80
CA SER A 118 11.03 32.07 -6.60
C SER A 118 11.68 30.76 -6.18
N PHE A 119 11.14 30.11 -5.14
CA PHE A 119 11.61 28.82 -4.67
C PHE A 119 10.45 27.83 -4.62
N ASP A 120 10.63 26.66 -5.25
CA ASP A 120 9.65 25.58 -5.22
C ASP A 120 9.97 24.60 -4.07
N SER A 121 9.40 24.91 -2.91
CA SER A 121 9.49 24.08 -1.71
C SER A 121 8.96 22.66 -1.93
N ARG A 122 7.94 22.49 -2.78
CA ARG A 122 7.29 21.20 -3.02
C ARG A 122 8.16 20.31 -3.91
N ALA A 123 8.67 20.84 -5.02
CA ALA A 123 9.59 20.12 -5.89
C ALA A 123 10.84 19.68 -5.12
N THR A 124 11.37 20.54 -4.23
CA THR A 124 12.51 20.22 -3.37
C THR A 124 12.19 19.09 -2.38
N ALA A 125 11.01 19.11 -1.74
CA ALA A 125 10.57 18.06 -0.82
C ALA A 125 10.32 16.72 -1.54
N GLU A 126 9.78 16.76 -2.77
CA GLU A 126 9.59 15.56 -3.59
C GLU A 126 10.93 14.96 -4.06
N ALA A 127 11.90 15.81 -4.42
CA ALA A 127 13.27 15.40 -4.70
C ALA A 127 13.94 14.79 -3.45
N ALA A 128 13.69 15.36 -2.26
CA ALA A 128 14.21 14.87 -0.98
C ALA A 128 13.71 13.45 -0.67
N ARG A 129 12.43 13.18 -0.95
CA ARG A 129 11.87 11.83 -0.88
C ARG A 129 12.53 10.88 -1.89
N GLY A 130 12.84 11.36 -3.10
CA GLY A 130 13.44 10.57 -4.19
C GLY A 130 14.94 10.29 -4.05
N ALA A 131 15.68 11.09 -3.27
CA ALA A 131 17.13 10.95 -3.10
C ALA A 131 17.57 9.62 -2.45
N GLY A 132 16.66 8.92 -1.77
CA GLY A 132 16.84 7.54 -1.31
C GLY A 132 18.08 7.35 -0.41
N MET A 133 18.66 6.14 -0.46
CA MET A 133 19.89 5.77 0.26
C MET A 133 21.19 6.23 -0.44
N SER A 134 21.10 7.10 -1.46
CA SER A 134 22.26 7.52 -2.25
C SER A 134 23.33 8.27 -1.44
N GLY A 135 22.97 8.76 -0.24
CA GLY A 135 23.86 9.55 0.62
C GLY A 135 24.53 8.79 1.76
N ILE A 136 24.42 7.47 1.89
CA ILE A 136 25.09 6.76 3.01
C ILE A 136 26.59 6.64 2.68
N PRO A 137 27.55 7.20 3.48
CA PRO A 137 27.48 7.62 4.89
C PRO A 137 27.50 9.14 5.19
N PHE A 138 27.47 10.03 4.18
CA PHE A 138 27.71 11.48 4.37
C PHE A 138 26.49 12.40 4.16
N GLY A 139 25.31 11.84 3.90
CA GLY A 139 24.08 12.58 3.59
C GLY A 139 24.04 13.10 2.15
N THR A 140 22.85 13.42 1.65
CA THR A 140 22.67 14.08 0.34
C THR A 140 22.02 15.45 0.58
N GLY A 141 22.73 16.51 0.21
CA GLY A 141 22.19 17.86 0.18
C GLY A 141 21.46 18.07 -1.15
N ILE A 142 20.17 18.41 -1.11
CA ILE A 142 19.45 18.80 -2.32
C ILE A 142 19.66 20.28 -2.55
N VAL A 143 20.33 20.58 -3.67
CA VAL A 143 20.52 21.93 -4.18
C VAL A 143 19.30 22.24 -5.07
N PRO A 144 18.52 23.29 -4.77
CA PRO A 144 17.42 23.73 -5.63
C PRO A 144 17.91 24.39 -6.92
#